data_AF-A0A7X0B632-F1
#
_entry.id   AF-A0A7X0B632-F1
#
_cell.length_a   1.000
_cell.length_b   1.000
_cell.length_c   1.000
_cell.angle_alpha   90.00
_cell.angle_beta   90.00
_cell.angle_gamma   90.00
#
_symmetry.space_group_name_H-M   'P 1'
#
loop_
_entity.id
_entity.type
_entity.pdbx_description
1 polymer ?
#
loop_
_entity_poly.entity_id
_entity_poly.type
_entity_poly.pdbx_seq_one_letter_code
_entity_poly.pdbx_strand_id
1 'polypeptide(L)'
;MPDRHFPYPKAQPPAKRPRRGRIGMVIPGTAPGALETMHLKRAQVELDRVASRVHETAFASAHTINARLGLLAQTGGDPVALGTNPEFERMGREKVEAFADSALALVGGLRAFQDAWWRWRDHQVDALGEFARATWSSWHPGDWVTAERRLVTSSLRAATGAFTRFSRATGRLGGLGLAPIHRAASANARRLSLVPRLLHQRGDAGG
;
A
#
# COMPACT_ATOMS: atom_id res chain seq x y z
N MET A 1 -13.98 -96.60 11.98
CA MET A 1 -14.36 -95.81 13.17
C MET A 1 -14.45 -94.36 12.73
N PRO A 2 -15.63 -93.71 12.73
CA PRO A 2 -15.77 -92.36 12.17
C PRO A 2 -15.36 -91.28 13.18
N ASP A 3 -14.57 -90.31 12.71
CA ASP A 3 -14.16 -89.12 13.45
C ASP A 3 -15.36 -88.23 13.81
N ARG A 4 -15.59 -88.07 15.12
CA ARG A 4 -16.60 -87.13 15.64
C ARG A 4 -15.98 -85.74 15.72
N HIS A 5 -16.31 -84.89 14.75
CA HIS A 5 -15.95 -83.48 14.76
C HIS A 5 -16.88 -82.72 15.72
N PHE A 6 -16.37 -82.32 16.88
CA PHE A 6 -17.07 -81.43 17.81
C PHE A 6 -16.83 -79.96 17.40
N PRO A 7 -17.87 -79.19 17.05
CA PRO A 7 -17.70 -77.78 16.74
C PRO A 7 -17.47 -76.97 18.01
N TYR A 8 -16.37 -76.22 18.07
CA TYR A 8 -16.13 -75.24 19.14
C TYR A 8 -17.10 -74.05 19.01
N PRO A 9 -17.67 -73.55 20.12
CA PRO A 9 -18.51 -72.37 20.12
C PRO A 9 -17.69 -71.12 19.76
N LYS A 10 -18.17 -70.35 18.77
CA LYS A 10 -17.55 -69.08 18.38
C LYS A 10 -17.69 -68.06 19.51
N ALA A 11 -16.57 -67.50 19.97
CA ALA A 11 -16.53 -66.46 20.99
C ALA A 11 -17.31 -65.22 20.53
N GLN A 12 -18.23 -64.75 21.38
CA GLN A 12 -19.04 -63.56 21.15
C GLN A 12 -18.15 -62.30 21.25
N PRO A 13 -18.20 -61.37 20.28
CA PRO A 13 -17.36 -60.17 20.32
C PRO A 13 -17.78 -59.23 21.46
N PRO A 14 -16.82 -58.53 22.10
CA PRO A 14 -17.08 -57.71 23.27
C PRO A 14 -17.98 -56.51 22.94
N ALA A 15 -18.96 -56.25 23.81
CA ALA A 15 -19.89 -55.14 23.71
C ALA A 15 -19.17 -53.78 23.69
N LYS A 16 -19.52 -52.92 22.73
CA LYS A 16 -18.97 -51.57 22.58
C LYS A 16 -19.32 -50.71 23.80
N ARG A 17 -18.30 -50.18 24.48
CA ARG A 17 -18.48 -49.26 25.61
C ARG A 17 -19.09 -47.93 25.15
N PRO A 18 -20.03 -47.34 25.91
CA PRO A 18 -20.60 -46.03 25.59
C PRO A 18 -19.53 -44.94 25.72
N ARG A 19 -19.37 -44.14 24.65
CA ARG A 19 -18.45 -43.00 24.61
C ARG A 19 -18.93 -41.92 25.57
N ARG A 20 -18.13 -41.64 26.60
CA ARG A 20 -18.32 -40.56 27.58
C ARG A 20 -18.31 -39.21 26.85
N GLY A 21 -19.46 -38.55 26.80
CA GLY A 21 -19.64 -37.25 26.15
C GLY A 21 -18.73 -36.20 26.79
N ARG A 22 -17.81 -35.65 26.00
CA ARG A 22 -17.00 -34.50 26.38
C ARG A 22 -17.90 -33.26 26.25
N ILE A 23 -18.42 -32.76 27.37
CA ILE A 23 -19.14 -31.50 27.43
C ILE A 23 -18.14 -30.40 27.05
N GLY A 24 -18.19 -29.97 25.79
CA GLY A 24 -17.45 -28.81 25.32
C GLY A 24 -18.13 -27.56 25.86
N MET A 25 -17.42 -26.82 26.71
CA MET A 25 -17.80 -25.48 27.13
C MET A 25 -17.77 -24.58 25.89
N VAL A 26 -18.96 -24.24 25.39
CA VAL A 26 -19.13 -23.27 24.30
C VAL A 26 -18.85 -21.90 24.89
N ILE A 27 -17.65 -21.35 24.63
CA ILE A 27 -17.34 -19.94 24.93
C ILE A 27 -18.18 -19.10 23.94
N PRO A 28 -19.21 -18.37 24.40
CA PRO A 28 -19.93 -17.45 23.55
C PRO A 28 -19.09 -16.17 23.45
N GLY A 29 -18.45 -15.91 22.31
CA GLY A 29 -17.81 -14.60 22.13
C GLY A 29 -16.59 -14.49 21.23
N THR A 30 -16.54 -15.19 20.10
CA THR A 30 -15.78 -14.67 18.95
C THR A 30 -16.60 -14.90 17.70
N ALA A 31 -17.51 -13.96 17.41
CA ALA A 31 -18.20 -13.95 16.13
C ALA A 31 -17.13 -13.98 15.01
N PRO A 32 -17.20 -14.91 14.05
CA PRO A 32 -16.18 -15.07 12.99
C PRO A 32 -15.88 -13.82 12.15
N GLY A 33 -16.62 -12.71 12.31
CA GLY A 33 -16.37 -11.43 11.65
C GLY A 33 -15.70 -10.33 12.50
N ALA A 34 -15.46 -10.54 13.80
CA ALA A 34 -14.94 -9.46 14.68
C ALA A 34 -13.48 -9.07 14.37
N LEU A 35 -12.64 -10.05 14.03
CA LEU A 35 -11.26 -9.80 13.62
C LEU A 35 -11.20 -9.16 12.22
N GLU A 36 -12.01 -9.63 11.28
CA GLU A 36 -12.07 -9.09 9.92
C GLU A 36 -12.54 -7.64 9.90
N THR A 37 -13.55 -7.30 10.71
CA THR A 37 -14.03 -5.92 10.88
C THR A 37 -12.98 -5.01 11.52
N MET A 38 -12.17 -5.50 12.47
CA MET A 38 -11.04 -4.73 13.01
C MET A 38 -9.94 -4.47 11.96
N HIS A 39 -9.62 -5.47 11.12
CA HIS A 39 -8.64 -5.30 10.05
C HIS A 39 -9.10 -4.31 8.99
N LEU A 40 -10.38 -4.37 8.60
CA LEU A 40 -10.97 -3.41 7.66
C LEU A 40 -10.99 -1.99 8.24
N LYS A 41 -11.39 -1.80 9.50
CA LYS A 41 -11.36 -0.48 10.15
C LYS A 41 -9.96 0.11 10.22
N ARG A 42 -8.94 -0.70 10.54
CA ARG A 42 -7.53 -0.23 10.50
C ARG A 42 -7.08 0.13 9.09
N ALA A 43 -7.42 -0.70 8.10
CA ALA A 43 -7.08 -0.40 6.71
C ALA A 43 -7.73 0.92 6.26
N GLN A 44 -8.95 1.20 6.70
CA GLN A 44 -9.66 2.45 6.40
C GLN A 44 -9.03 3.67 7.08
N VAL A 45 -8.68 3.57 8.38
CA VAL A 45 -7.97 4.65 9.09
C VAL A 45 -6.62 4.96 8.45
N GLU A 46 -5.88 3.93 8.02
CA GLU A 46 -4.60 4.13 7.30
C GLU A 46 -4.81 4.77 5.92
N LEU A 47 -5.89 4.40 5.22
CA LEU A 47 -6.31 5.02 3.96
C LEU A 47 -6.61 6.51 4.12
N ASP A 48 -7.43 6.87 5.11
CA ASP A 48 -7.81 8.26 5.38
C ASP A 48 -6.57 9.08 5.76
N ARG A 49 -5.63 8.48 6.50
CA ARG A 49 -4.37 9.11 6.86
C ARG A 49 -3.47 9.34 5.64
N VAL A 50 -3.38 8.36 4.75
CA VAL A 50 -2.64 8.50 3.48
C VAL A 50 -3.28 9.56 2.59
N ALA A 51 -4.61 9.55 2.45
CA ALA A 51 -5.33 10.54 1.66
C ALA A 51 -5.14 11.96 2.20
N SER A 52 -5.20 12.13 3.52
CA SER A 52 -4.92 13.40 4.20
C SER A 52 -3.48 13.86 3.95
N ARG A 53 -2.48 12.98 4.05
CA ARG A 53 -1.08 13.31 3.76
C ARG A 53 -0.84 13.68 2.29
N VAL A 54 -1.53 13.02 1.36
CA VAL A 54 -1.50 13.38 -0.07
C VAL A 54 -2.07 14.78 -0.29
N HIS A 55 -3.20 15.11 0.36
CA HIS A 55 -3.78 16.46 0.31
C HIS A 55 -2.84 17.52 0.90
N GLU A 56 -2.28 17.27 2.09
CA GLU A 56 -1.31 18.18 2.73
C GLU A 56 -0.09 18.42 1.82
N THR A 57 0.42 17.35 1.18
CA THR A 57 1.57 17.43 0.28
C THR A 57 1.23 18.20 -0.99
N ALA A 58 0.07 17.96 -1.57
CA ALA A 58 -0.40 18.68 -2.76
C ALA A 58 -0.56 20.18 -2.45
N PHE A 59 -1.16 20.52 -1.30
CA PHE A 59 -1.36 21.89 -0.86
C PHE A 59 -0.03 22.60 -0.56
N ALA A 60 0.90 21.94 0.14
CA ALA A 60 2.24 22.46 0.41
C ALA A 60 3.06 22.67 -0.88
N SER A 61 2.89 21.78 -1.87
CA SER A 61 3.54 21.89 -3.18
C SER A 61 3.02 23.12 -3.95
N ALA A 62 1.70 23.33 -3.96
CA ALA A 62 1.08 24.52 -4.55
C ALA A 62 1.59 25.81 -3.89
N HIS A 63 1.71 25.83 -2.56
CA HIS A 63 2.28 26.98 -1.84
C HIS A 63 3.74 27.25 -2.19
N THR A 64 4.56 26.20 -2.33
CA THR A 64 5.98 26.35 -2.69
C THR A 64 6.14 26.86 -4.12
N ILE A 65 5.29 26.41 -5.05
CA ILE A 65 5.24 26.90 -6.42
C ILE A 65 4.85 28.38 -6.43
N ASN A 66 3.78 28.76 -5.72
CA ASN A 66 3.36 30.15 -5.60
C ASN A 66 4.41 31.05 -4.95
N ALA A 67 5.12 30.58 -3.92
CA ALA A 67 6.21 31.33 -3.30
C ALA A 67 7.40 31.55 -4.26
N ARG A 68 7.74 30.56 -5.09
CA ARG A 68 8.77 30.70 -6.13
C ARG A 68 8.33 31.61 -7.27
N LEU A 69 7.06 31.55 -7.68
CA LEU A 69 6.46 32.49 -8.62
C LEU A 69 6.46 33.92 -8.07
N GLY A 70 6.17 34.09 -6.78
CA GLY A 70 6.24 35.38 -6.09
C GLY A 70 7.66 35.95 -6.02
N LEU A 71 8.66 35.11 -5.71
CA LEU A 71 10.07 35.52 -5.75
C LEU A 71 10.52 35.88 -7.17
N LEU A 72 10.13 35.11 -8.19
CA LEU A 72 10.37 35.41 -9.60
C LEU A 72 9.73 36.75 -10.02
N ALA A 73 8.51 37.03 -9.57
CA ALA A 73 7.81 38.29 -9.81
C ALA A 73 8.48 39.47 -9.08
N GLN A 74 8.97 39.26 -7.85
CA GLN A 74 9.65 40.28 -7.04
C GLN A 74 11.08 40.58 -7.51
N THR A 75 11.77 39.61 -8.10
CA THR A 75 13.06 39.85 -8.79
C THR A 75 12.92 40.67 -10.08
N GLY A 76 11.71 41.14 -10.40
CA GLY A 76 11.53 42.39 -11.14
C GLY A 76 12.06 42.37 -12.58
N GLY A 77 12.15 41.21 -13.21
CA GLY A 77 12.55 41.13 -14.62
C GLY A 77 14.03 41.42 -14.90
N ASP A 78 14.91 41.45 -13.89
CA ASP A 78 16.36 41.48 -14.12
C ASP A 78 17.02 40.11 -13.84
N PRO A 79 17.00 39.19 -14.81
CA PRO A 79 17.67 37.90 -14.71
C PRO A 79 19.20 38.01 -14.66
N VAL A 80 19.79 39.17 -14.97
CA VAL A 80 21.25 39.35 -15.05
C VAL A 80 21.86 39.44 -13.65
N ALA A 81 21.16 40.03 -12.68
CA ALA A 81 21.58 40.08 -11.28
C ALA A 81 21.54 38.71 -10.57
N LEU A 82 20.75 37.76 -11.08
CA LEU A 82 20.70 36.37 -10.58
C LEU A 82 21.79 35.48 -11.18
N GLY A 83 22.22 35.77 -12.41
CA GLY A 83 23.24 34.99 -13.12
C GLY A 83 24.66 35.14 -12.58
N THR A 84 24.96 36.22 -11.85
CA THR A 84 26.29 36.48 -11.30
C THR A 84 26.58 35.75 -9.97
N ASN A 85 25.58 35.10 -9.35
CA ASN A 85 25.80 34.35 -8.11
C ASN A 85 26.03 32.85 -8.39
N PRO A 86 27.28 32.35 -8.33
CA PRO A 86 27.59 30.95 -8.64
C PRO A 86 26.90 29.95 -7.69
N GLU A 87 26.53 30.38 -6.47
CA GLU A 87 25.77 29.54 -5.54
C GLU A 87 24.31 29.36 -6.01
N PHE A 88 23.72 30.37 -6.64
CA PHE A 88 22.36 30.26 -7.20
C PHE A 88 22.31 29.28 -8.37
N GLU A 89 23.30 29.35 -9.26
CA GLU A 89 23.45 28.40 -10.36
C GLU A 89 23.67 26.96 -9.86
N ARG A 90 24.50 26.78 -8.83
CA ARG A 90 24.68 25.47 -8.18
C ARG A 90 23.39 24.94 -7.57
N MET A 91 22.67 25.76 -6.80
CA MET A 91 21.38 25.38 -6.22
C MET A 91 20.32 25.06 -7.29
N GLY A 92 20.35 25.76 -8.42
CA GLY A 92 19.50 25.49 -9.57
C GLY A 92 19.73 24.08 -10.13
N ARG A 93 20.99 23.74 -10.43
CA ARG A 93 21.37 22.41 -10.93
C ARG A 93 20.98 21.29 -9.96
N GLU A 94 21.31 21.43 -8.68
CA GLU A 94 20.95 20.42 -7.66
C GLU A 94 19.43 20.20 -7.55
N LYS A 95 18.61 21.23 -7.77
CA LYS A 95 17.13 21.09 -7.77
C LYS A 95 16.62 20.38 -9.02
N VAL A 96 17.22 20.64 -10.18
CA VAL A 96 16.88 19.96 -11.43
C VAL A 96 17.24 18.48 -11.36
N GLU A 97 18.43 18.16 -10.84
CA GLU A 97 18.86 16.77 -10.60
C GLU A 97 17.93 16.06 -9.62
N ALA A 98 17.62 16.69 -8.47
CA ALA A 98 16.69 16.12 -7.49
C ALA A 98 15.29 15.91 -8.09
N PHE A 99 14.83 16.80 -8.97
CA PHE A 99 13.55 16.65 -9.67
C PHE A 99 13.58 15.50 -10.67
N ALA A 100 14.67 15.35 -11.43
CA ALA A 100 14.85 14.24 -12.36
C ALA A 100 14.84 12.89 -11.64
N ASP A 101 15.55 12.79 -10.50
CA ASP A 101 15.53 11.60 -9.64
C ASP A 101 14.13 11.28 -9.12
N SER A 102 13.41 12.31 -8.65
CA SER A 102 12.02 12.18 -8.22
C SER A 102 11.11 11.71 -9.36
N ALA A 103 11.27 12.25 -10.57
CA ALA A 103 10.48 11.87 -11.73
C ALA A 103 10.73 10.40 -12.12
N LEU A 104 11.99 9.95 -12.14
CA LEU A 104 12.33 8.54 -12.40
C LEU A 104 11.74 7.61 -11.35
N ALA A 105 11.81 7.99 -10.07
CA ALA A 105 11.18 7.23 -8.98
C ALA A 105 9.64 7.15 -9.14
N LEU A 106 9.00 8.24 -9.56
CA LEU A 106 7.57 8.29 -9.85
C LEU A 106 7.19 7.36 -11.01
N VAL A 107 7.96 7.35 -12.10
CA VAL A 107 7.75 6.44 -13.24
C VAL A 107 7.84 4.98 -12.79
N GLY A 108 8.86 4.63 -11.98
CA GLY A 108 9.02 3.29 -11.44
C GLY A 108 7.83 2.84 -10.57
N GLY A 109 7.33 3.71 -9.69
CA GLY A 109 6.19 3.35 -8.86
C GLY A 109 4.85 3.36 -9.61
N LEU A 110 4.69 4.19 -10.64
CA LEU A 110 3.51 4.14 -11.52
C LEU A 110 3.45 2.82 -12.30
N ARG A 111 4.59 2.31 -12.77
CA ARG A 111 4.67 0.98 -13.39
C ARG A 111 4.27 -0.13 -12.41
N ALA A 112 4.78 -0.09 -11.19
CA ALA A 112 4.41 -1.06 -10.15
C ALA A 112 2.91 -0.99 -9.79
N PHE A 113 2.31 0.21 -9.79
CA PHE A 113 0.88 0.42 -9.65
C PHE A 113 0.12 -0.23 -10.81
N GLN A 114 0.51 0.06 -12.05
CA GLN A 114 -0.12 -0.48 -13.25
C GLN A 114 -0.07 -2.03 -13.28
N ASP A 115 1.07 -2.61 -12.89
CA ASP A 115 1.23 -4.07 -12.79
C ASP A 115 0.33 -4.69 -11.71
N ALA A 116 0.08 -3.99 -10.60
CA ALA A 116 -0.82 -4.45 -9.55
C ALA A 116 -2.29 -4.37 -10.02
N TRP A 117 -2.64 -3.30 -10.74
CA TRP A 117 -3.95 -3.10 -11.34
C TRP A 117 -4.29 -4.18 -12.36
N TRP A 118 -3.40 -4.45 -13.32
CA TRP A 118 -3.65 -5.48 -14.33
C TRP A 118 -3.82 -6.86 -13.72
N ARG A 119 -2.97 -7.24 -12.76
CA ARG A 119 -3.11 -8.53 -12.07
C ARG A 119 -4.43 -8.66 -11.31
N TRP A 120 -4.92 -7.58 -10.71
CA TRP A 120 -6.23 -7.60 -10.06
C TRP A 120 -7.36 -7.74 -11.08
N ARG A 121 -7.30 -7.00 -12.19
CA ARG A 121 -8.28 -7.08 -13.28
C ARG A 121 -8.33 -8.49 -13.87
N ASP A 122 -7.18 -9.07 -14.20
CA ASP A 122 -7.11 -10.41 -14.80
C ASP A 122 -7.75 -11.45 -13.87
N HIS A 123 -7.52 -11.32 -12.56
CA HIS A 123 -8.20 -12.16 -11.57
C HIS A 123 -9.73 -11.94 -11.52
N GLN A 124 -10.24 -10.72 -11.73
CA GLN A 124 -11.69 -10.50 -11.81
C GLN A 124 -12.29 -11.17 -13.06
N VAL A 125 -11.56 -11.11 -14.18
CA VAL A 125 -11.97 -11.76 -15.44
C VAL A 125 -12.02 -13.28 -15.25
N ASP A 126 -10.99 -13.87 -14.65
CA ASP A 126 -10.94 -15.31 -14.39
C ASP A 126 -12.08 -15.75 -13.45
N ALA A 127 -12.29 -15.02 -12.36
CA ALA A 127 -13.35 -15.33 -11.39
C ALA A 127 -14.76 -15.23 -12.02
N LEU A 128 -14.99 -14.21 -12.86
CA LEU A 128 -16.24 -14.06 -13.59
C LEU A 128 -16.43 -15.18 -14.63
N GLY A 129 -15.35 -15.58 -15.32
CA GLY A 129 -15.37 -16.70 -16.26
C GLY A 129 -15.63 -18.06 -15.59
N GLU A 130 -15.12 -18.27 -14.39
CA GLU A 130 -15.46 -19.43 -13.54
C GLU A 130 -16.93 -19.42 -13.13
N PHE A 131 -17.43 -18.26 -12.68
CA PHE A 131 -18.84 -18.10 -12.33
C PHE A 131 -19.75 -18.39 -13.53
N ALA A 132 -19.47 -17.81 -14.70
CA ALA A 132 -20.25 -18.02 -15.91
C ALA A 132 -20.24 -19.48 -16.36
N ARG A 133 -19.10 -20.16 -16.29
CA ARG A 133 -19.02 -21.61 -16.58
C ARG A 133 -19.81 -22.43 -15.57
N ALA A 134 -19.74 -22.08 -14.29
CA ALA A 134 -20.50 -22.76 -13.25
C ALA A 134 -22.00 -22.60 -13.47
N THR A 135 -22.50 -21.39 -13.73
CA THR A 135 -23.93 -21.13 -13.97
C THR A 135 -24.44 -21.76 -15.27
N TRP A 136 -23.63 -21.72 -16.34
CA TRP A 136 -24.00 -22.33 -17.62
C TRP A 136 -24.10 -23.87 -17.56
N SER A 137 -23.23 -24.50 -16.76
CA SER A 137 -23.17 -25.96 -16.66
C SER A 137 -24.08 -26.57 -15.59
N SER A 138 -24.72 -25.75 -14.76
CA SER A 138 -25.50 -26.21 -13.61
C SER A 138 -27.01 -26.16 -13.85
N TRP A 139 -27.67 -27.27 -13.52
CA TRP A 139 -29.12 -27.43 -13.59
C TRP A 139 -29.83 -27.16 -12.26
N HIS A 140 -29.08 -27.05 -11.15
CA HIS A 140 -29.62 -26.87 -9.81
C HIS A 140 -29.37 -25.45 -9.28
N PRO A 141 -30.40 -24.75 -8.77
CA PRO A 141 -30.25 -23.40 -8.21
C PRO A 141 -29.24 -23.29 -7.06
N GLY A 142 -28.97 -24.38 -6.32
CA GLY A 142 -27.97 -24.39 -5.24
C GLY A 142 -26.54 -24.21 -5.74
N ASP A 143 -26.24 -24.63 -6.97
CA ASP A 143 -24.92 -24.48 -7.59
C ASP A 143 -24.64 -23.01 -7.92
N TRP A 144 -25.68 -22.26 -8.28
CA TRP A 144 -25.57 -20.82 -8.58
C TRP A 144 -25.21 -20.02 -7.33
N VAL A 145 -25.90 -20.28 -6.21
CA VAL A 145 -25.58 -19.64 -4.92
C VAL A 145 -24.14 -19.96 -4.49
N THR A 146 -23.68 -21.18 -4.75
CA THR A 146 -22.30 -21.58 -4.45
C THR A 146 -21.30 -20.86 -5.35
N ALA A 147 -21.60 -20.74 -6.65
CA ALA A 147 -20.77 -20.03 -7.61
C ALA A 147 -20.68 -18.52 -7.29
N GLU A 148 -21.80 -17.90 -6.92
CA GLU A 148 -21.86 -16.48 -6.53
C GLU A 148 -21.02 -16.22 -5.28
N ARG A 149 -21.17 -17.04 -4.23
CA ARG A 149 -20.35 -16.92 -3.01
C ARG A 149 -18.86 -17.06 -3.31
N ARG A 150 -18.48 -17.96 -4.22
CA ARG A 150 -17.08 -18.13 -4.66
C ARG A 150 -16.60 -16.89 -5.39
N LEU A 151 -17.38 -16.34 -6.32
CA LEU A 151 -17.07 -15.10 -7.03
C LEU A 151 -16.80 -13.97 -6.03
N VAL A 152 -17.74 -13.70 -5.12
CA VAL A 152 -17.63 -12.62 -4.13
C VAL A 152 -16.40 -12.80 -3.24
N THR A 153 -16.20 -14.01 -2.70
CA THR A 153 -15.06 -14.29 -1.80
C THR A 153 -13.71 -14.16 -2.53
N SER A 154 -13.65 -14.65 -3.77
CA SER A 154 -12.48 -14.57 -4.64
C SER A 154 -12.15 -13.11 -4.99
N SER A 155 -13.16 -12.34 -5.39
CA SER A 155 -13.03 -10.92 -5.71
C SER A 155 -12.58 -10.08 -4.53
N LEU A 156 -13.14 -10.31 -3.33
CA LEU A 156 -12.74 -9.61 -2.11
C LEU A 156 -11.28 -9.90 -1.75
N ARG A 157 -10.87 -11.17 -1.77
CA ARG A 157 -9.48 -11.57 -1.48
C ARG A 157 -8.50 -10.92 -2.46
N ALA A 158 -8.83 -10.92 -3.75
CA ALA A 158 -8.01 -10.27 -4.76
C ALA A 158 -7.94 -8.75 -4.58
N ALA A 159 -9.06 -8.11 -4.23
CA ALA A 159 -9.12 -6.69 -3.95
C ALA A 159 -8.25 -6.32 -2.74
N THR A 160 -8.32 -7.05 -1.63
CA THR A 160 -7.44 -6.83 -0.46
C THR A 160 -5.96 -6.97 -0.82
N GLY A 161 -5.60 -7.99 -1.62
CA GLY A 161 -4.24 -8.21 -2.08
C GLY A 161 -3.75 -7.13 -3.07
N ALA A 162 -4.62 -6.62 -3.92
CA ALA A 162 -4.34 -5.49 -4.81
C ALA A 162 -4.14 -4.21 -3.99
N PHE A 163 -5.05 -3.92 -3.06
CA PHE A 163 -5.01 -2.75 -2.19
C PHE A 163 -3.72 -2.69 -1.37
N THR A 164 -3.32 -3.81 -0.77
CA THR A 164 -2.05 -3.90 -0.03
C THR A 164 -0.84 -3.57 -0.92
N ARG A 165 -0.84 -4.04 -2.17
CA ARG A 165 0.22 -3.73 -3.15
C ARG A 165 0.18 -2.27 -3.58
N PHE A 166 -1.01 -1.71 -3.78
CA PHE A 166 -1.20 -0.29 -4.07
C PHE A 166 -0.67 0.60 -2.95
N SER A 167 -1.08 0.38 -1.69
CA SER A 167 -0.59 1.16 -0.56
C SER A 167 0.93 1.09 -0.41
N ARG A 168 1.54 -0.08 -0.65
CA ARG A 168 3.00 -0.22 -0.65
C ARG A 168 3.66 0.53 -1.81
N ALA A 169 3.09 0.47 -3.01
CA ALA A 169 3.59 1.21 -4.17
C ALA A 169 3.49 2.73 -3.93
N THR A 170 2.35 3.21 -3.42
CA THR A 170 2.14 4.62 -3.07
C THR A 170 3.07 5.08 -1.94
N GLY A 171 3.28 4.26 -0.90
CA GLY A 171 4.23 4.57 0.16
C GLY A 171 5.67 4.68 -0.35
N ARG A 172 6.06 3.78 -1.27
CA ARG A 172 7.37 3.87 -1.96
C ARG A 172 7.46 5.10 -2.86
N LEU A 173 6.40 5.44 -3.59
CA LEU A 173 6.32 6.65 -4.42
C LEU A 173 6.50 7.91 -3.60
N GLY A 174 5.80 8.02 -2.46
CA GLY A 174 5.94 9.16 -1.55
C GLY A 174 7.34 9.24 -0.94
N GLY A 175 7.87 8.13 -0.43
CA GLY A 175 9.19 8.09 0.19
C GLY A 175 10.32 8.36 -0.80
N LEU A 176 10.33 7.66 -1.95
CA LEU A 176 11.39 7.77 -2.96
C LEU A 176 11.26 9.06 -3.79
N GLY A 177 10.04 9.52 -4.06
CA GLY A 177 9.80 10.74 -4.81
C GLY A 177 10.11 12.01 -4.03
N LEU A 178 9.86 12.03 -2.71
CA LEU A 178 10.08 13.23 -1.90
C LEU A 178 11.46 13.28 -1.25
N ALA A 179 12.13 12.15 -1.05
CA ALA A 179 13.44 12.12 -0.38
C ALA A 179 14.54 12.94 -1.08
N PRO A 180 14.71 12.92 -2.42
CA PRO A 180 15.70 13.74 -3.11
C PRO A 180 15.42 15.23 -2.93
N ILE A 181 14.18 15.65 -3.14
CA ILE A 181 13.73 17.04 -2.99
C ILE A 181 13.93 17.52 -1.55
N HIS A 182 13.53 16.72 -0.56
CA HIS A 182 13.69 17.05 0.85
C HIS A 182 15.18 17.18 1.23
N ARG A 183 16.03 16.27 0.75
CA ARG A 183 17.49 16.36 0.98
C ARG A 183 18.08 17.64 0.38
N ALA A 184 17.78 17.93 -0.88
CA ALA A 184 18.28 19.12 -1.57
C ALA A 184 17.78 20.42 -0.91
N ALA A 185 16.49 20.47 -0.56
CA ALA A 185 15.92 21.60 0.17
C ALA A 185 16.58 21.79 1.54
N SER A 186 16.78 20.71 2.29
CA SER A 186 17.43 20.74 3.61
C SER A 186 18.90 21.14 3.54
N ALA A 187 19.62 20.71 2.50
CA ALA A 187 21.01 21.12 2.27
C ALA A 187 21.11 22.61 1.92
N ASN A 188 20.22 23.10 1.06
CA ASN A 188 20.13 24.51 0.69
C ASN A 188 19.79 25.41 1.88
N ALA A 189 18.80 25.03 2.68
CA ALA A 189 18.44 25.77 3.88
C ALA A 189 19.63 25.91 4.85
N ARG A 190 20.40 24.82 5.04
CA ARG A 190 21.62 24.85 5.86
C ARG A 190 22.67 25.80 5.31
N ARG A 191 22.95 25.77 4.00
CA ARG A 191 23.93 26.68 3.38
C ARG A 191 23.52 28.15 3.50
N LEU A 192 22.25 28.45 3.25
CA LEU A 192 21.72 29.81 3.36
C LEU A 192 21.74 30.34 4.79
N SER A 193 21.54 29.48 5.80
CA SER A 193 21.62 29.88 7.21
C SER A 193 23.03 30.30 7.65
N LEU A 194 24.08 29.94 6.89
CA LEU A 194 25.47 30.30 7.17
C LEU A 194 25.90 31.62 6.54
N VAL A 195 25.19 32.10 5.51
CA VAL A 195 25.56 33.33 4.77
C VAL A 195 25.53 34.59 5.64
N PRO A 196 24.51 34.85 6.50
CA PRO A 196 24.49 36.03 7.35
C PRO A 196 25.67 36.11 8.33
N ARG A 197 26.17 34.97 8.81
CA ARG A 197 27.31 34.91 9.75
C ARG A 197 28.62 35.32 9.09
N LEU A 198 28.80 34.98 7.82
CA LEU A 198 30.01 35.33 7.07
C LEU A 198 30.06 36.82 6.69
N LEU A 199 28.89 37.45 6.50
CA LEU A 199 28.80 38.88 6.23
C LEU A 199 29.10 39.72 7.48
N HIS A 200 28.68 39.26 8.67
CA HIS A 200 29.00 39.95 9.92
C HIS A 200 30.51 39.89 10.26
N GLN A 201 31.15 38.72 10.10
CA GLN A 201 32.60 38.57 10.34
C GLN A 201 33.50 39.38 9.40
N ARG A 202 33.03 39.75 8.21
CA ARG A 202 33.79 40.61 7.27
C ARG A 202 33.73 42.09 7.62
N GLY A 203 32.73 42.54 8.36
CA GLY A 203 32.60 43.93 8.80
C GLY A 203 33.58 44.29 9.92
N ASP A 204 33.88 43.34 10.80
CA ASP A 204 34.70 43.58 12.01
C ASP A 204 36.21 43.53 11.76
N ALA A 205 36.66 43.01 10.61
CA ALA A 205 38.08 42.89 10.27
C ALA A 205 38.64 44.10 9.47
N GLY A 206 37.82 45.12 9.24
CA GLY A 206 38.15 46.27 8.37
C GLY A 206 38.15 47.65 9.06
N GLY A 207 38.09 47.71 10.40
CA GLY A 207 38.20 48.95 11.19
C GLY A 207 39.41 48.91 12.10
#